data_AF-A0A5J4FWY3-F1
#
_entry.id   AF-A0A5J4FWY3-F1
#
_cell.length_a   1.000
_cell.length_b   1.000
_cell.length_c   1.000
_cell.angle_alpha   90.00
_cell.angle_beta   90.00
_cell.angle_gamma   90.00
#
_symmetry.space_group_name_H-M   'P 1'
#
loop_
_entity.id
_entity.type
_entity.pdbx_description
1 polymer ?
#
loop_
_entity_poly.entity_id
_entity_poly.type
_entity_poly.pdbx_seq_one_letter_code
_entity_poly.pdbx_strand_id
1 'polypeptide(L)'
;MKNPIIIAATLLMLGCSQDTSLEENQIQEIDLSTIVQPETARAAAQYDTQSKGIYRGVVATEDISYHGELTINLGNDGNYNAILQLVNGRSMGFVLQNQVAKDINVYTLKNRNSSFTIDVNEPQNPIIRNLTIAGIAGDARVLKENSASMVEVRMGSYQDSNNANHFGTWDLISNSSTILPLGTPIGNFEIVVNELSSLVVMKNGGGTYMDTNIELFDPADYPGCSPDEGFSLPLGERLPFFTNDETLSIPIPFPPFVYEVPIHEFTIPDQTSQFGAITVNWNFSFSKGAGNVYYDNICEEATSATWSTATGSIGTALLE
;
A
#
# COMPACT_ATOMS: atom_id res chain seq x y z
N MET A 1 67.84 -59.08 41.05
CA MET A 1 67.94 -57.84 40.25
C MET A 1 66.56 -57.21 40.19
N LYS A 2 66.46 -55.93 40.55
CA LYS A 2 65.23 -55.16 40.76
C LYS A 2 64.96 -54.21 39.58
N ASN A 3 63.68 -53.95 39.33
CA ASN A 3 63.05 -52.86 38.55
C ASN A 3 62.98 -53.02 37.00
N PRO A 4 61.99 -52.37 36.33
CA PRO A 4 60.58 -52.23 36.71
C PRO A 4 59.58 -52.39 35.53
N ILE A 5 58.31 -52.57 35.90
CA ILE A 5 57.11 -52.49 35.05
C ILE A 5 56.93 -51.04 34.59
N ILE A 6 56.80 -50.83 33.27
CA ILE A 6 56.41 -49.54 32.67
C ILE A 6 54.89 -49.50 32.57
N ILE A 7 54.29 -48.63 33.38
CA ILE A 7 52.88 -48.23 33.31
C ILE A 7 52.77 -47.21 32.17
N ALA A 8 52.06 -47.57 31.10
CA ALA A 8 51.71 -46.64 30.03
C ALA A 8 50.55 -45.76 30.51
N ALA A 9 50.85 -44.47 30.70
CA ALA A 9 49.93 -43.45 31.15
C ALA A 9 48.86 -43.14 30.09
N THR A 10 47.62 -43.11 30.56
CA THR A 10 46.41 -42.65 29.91
C THR A 10 46.52 -41.17 29.54
N LEU A 11 46.60 -40.84 28.24
CA LEU A 11 46.33 -39.49 27.74
C LEU A 11 44.83 -39.33 27.50
N LEU A 12 44.12 -38.90 28.54
CA LEU A 12 42.78 -38.32 28.42
C LEU A 12 42.93 -36.94 27.77
N MET A 13 42.67 -36.88 26.46
CA MET A 13 42.45 -35.64 25.73
C MET A 13 41.11 -35.04 26.18
N LEU A 14 41.11 -34.28 27.27
CA LEU A 14 40.02 -33.36 27.61
C LEU A 14 40.09 -32.19 26.62
N GLY A 15 39.47 -32.39 25.44
CA GLY A 15 39.08 -31.29 24.58
C GLY A 15 38.00 -30.48 25.30
N CYS A 16 38.39 -29.36 25.92
CA CYS A 16 37.47 -28.27 26.16
C CYS A 16 37.02 -27.74 24.79
N SER A 17 35.93 -28.30 24.26
CA SER A 17 35.05 -27.55 23.40
C SER A 17 34.68 -26.30 24.18
N GLN A 18 35.23 -25.15 23.80
CA GLN A 18 34.56 -23.91 24.14
C GLN A 18 33.23 -24.00 23.43
N ASP A 19 32.17 -24.22 24.20
CA ASP A 19 30.81 -23.91 23.78
C ASP A 19 30.84 -22.43 23.44
N THR A 20 31.09 -22.15 22.18
CA THR A 20 30.68 -20.92 21.52
C THR A 20 29.18 -20.94 21.74
N SER A 21 28.74 -20.29 22.82
CA SER A 21 27.37 -19.86 22.97
C SER A 21 27.12 -19.05 21.72
N LEU A 22 26.51 -19.70 20.73
CA LEU A 22 25.71 -19.01 19.76
C LEU A 22 24.78 -18.19 20.64
N GLU A 23 25.03 -16.89 20.71
CA GLU A 23 23.97 -15.93 20.96
C GLU A 23 22.92 -16.24 19.88
N GLU A 24 22.06 -17.20 20.19
CA GLU A 24 20.71 -17.24 19.66
C GLU A 24 20.20 -15.83 19.95
N ASN A 25 20.24 -14.99 18.92
CA ASN A 25 19.42 -13.80 18.80
C ASN A 25 18.02 -14.28 19.21
N GLN A 26 17.66 -14.04 20.47
CA GLN A 26 16.38 -14.44 21.01
C GLN A 26 15.36 -13.74 20.13
N ILE A 27 14.70 -14.54 19.31
CA ILE A 27 13.65 -14.10 18.42
C ILE A 27 12.52 -13.64 19.34
N GLN A 28 12.51 -12.34 19.63
CA GLN A 28 11.39 -11.73 20.33
C GLN A 28 10.21 -11.79 19.37
N GLU A 29 9.19 -12.56 19.76
CA GLU A 29 7.86 -12.40 19.21
C GLU A 29 7.46 -10.93 19.41
N ILE A 30 7.22 -10.23 18.31
CA ILE A 30 6.91 -8.80 18.36
C ILE A 30 5.47 -8.66 18.87
N ASP A 31 5.32 -8.03 20.03
CA ASP A 31 4.00 -7.68 20.55
C ASP A 31 3.38 -6.57 19.69
N LEU A 32 2.38 -6.95 18.87
CA LEU A 32 1.69 -6.03 17.97
C LEU A 32 0.96 -4.89 18.71
N SER A 33 0.67 -5.03 20.01
CA SER A 33 0.07 -3.94 20.79
C SER A 33 1.02 -2.75 20.99
N THR A 34 2.33 -2.97 20.82
CA THR A 34 3.39 -1.96 20.94
C THR A 34 3.78 -1.33 19.59
N ILE A 35 3.16 -1.79 18.50
CA ILE A 35 3.42 -1.33 17.15
C ILE A 35 2.41 -0.24 16.79
N VAL A 36 2.79 0.64 15.85
CA VAL A 36 1.89 1.61 15.24
C VAL A 36 0.57 0.93 14.83
N GLN A 37 -0.55 1.52 15.24
CA GLN A 37 -1.88 1.06 14.85
C GLN A 37 -2.33 1.84 13.61
N PRO A 38 -2.46 1.19 12.44
CA PRO A 38 -2.73 1.90 11.18
C PRO A 38 -4.02 2.73 11.21
N GLU A 39 -5.04 2.24 11.90
CA GLU A 39 -6.35 2.90 11.98
C GLU A 39 -6.32 4.23 12.75
N THR A 40 -5.49 4.30 13.79
CA THR A 40 -5.49 5.41 14.76
C THR A 40 -4.25 6.28 14.69
N ALA A 41 -3.18 5.80 14.05
CA ALA A 41 -1.98 6.59 13.83
C ALA A 41 -2.31 7.83 12.98
N ARG A 42 -1.79 8.97 13.42
CA ARG A 42 -1.88 10.25 12.71
C ARG A 42 -0.53 10.92 12.75
N ALA A 43 -0.10 11.49 11.63
CA ALA A 43 1.12 12.28 11.56
C ALA A 43 1.03 13.52 12.46
N ALA A 44 2.08 13.76 13.25
CA ALA A 44 2.18 14.98 14.06
C ALA A 44 2.68 16.15 13.21
N ALA A 45 1.99 17.30 13.29
CA ALA A 45 2.26 18.48 12.45
C ALA A 45 3.72 18.97 12.49
N GLN A 46 4.40 18.81 13.64
CA GLN A 46 5.81 19.15 13.80
C GLN A 46 6.78 18.34 12.90
N TYR A 47 6.31 17.24 12.32
CA TYR A 47 7.08 16.32 11.49
C TYR A 47 6.68 16.32 10.01
N ASP A 48 5.75 17.18 9.60
CA ASP A 48 5.24 17.24 8.21
C ASP A 48 6.34 17.46 7.18
N THR A 49 7.39 18.22 7.52
CA THR A 49 8.53 18.51 6.64
C THR A 49 9.82 17.77 7.03
N GLN A 50 9.79 16.90 8.03
CA GLN A 50 10.98 16.20 8.55
C GLN A 50 11.06 14.76 8.06
N SER A 51 12.19 14.09 8.24
CA SER A 51 12.31 12.64 7.98
C SER A 51 11.57 11.77 8.99
N LYS A 52 11.25 12.31 10.17
CA LYS A 52 10.39 11.64 11.17
C LYS A 52 8.92 11.72 10.78
N GLY A 53 8.09 10.82 11.29
CA GLY A 53 6.64 10.84 11.08
C GLY A 53 6.08 9.47 10.70
N ILE A 54 4.88 9.47 10.14
CA ILE A 54 4.21 8.26 9.63
C ILE A 54 4.40 8.18 8.11
N TYR A 55 4.68 6.98 7.63
CA TYR A 55 4.71 6.64 6.21
C TYR A 55 3.78 5.46 6.00
N ARG A 56 3.06 5.45 4.88
CA ARG A 56 2.13 4.38 4.54
C ARG A 56 2.16 4.10 3.06
N GLY A 57 1.82 2.89 2.67
CA GLY A 57 1.65 2.52 1.27
C GLY A 57 1.52 1.01 1.14
N VAL A 58 2.03 0.45 0.05
CA VAL A 58 1.79 -0.95 -0.33
C VAL A 58 3.08 -1.74 -0.45
N VAL A 59 2.95 -3.05 -0.25
CA VAL A 59 4.01 -4.06 -0.35
C VAL A 59 3.48 -5.23 -1.15
N ALA A 60 4.30 -5.77 -2.05
CA ALA A 60 4.07 -7.09 -2.61
C ALA A 60 5.40 -7.88 -2.74
N THR A 61 5.35 -9.20 -2.59
CA THR A 61 6.49 -10.08 -2.91
C THR A 61 6.52 -10.46 -4.38
N GLU A 62 7.68 -10.82 -4.91
CA GLU A 62 7.86 -11.18 -6.33
C GLU A 62 6.93 -12.32 -6.80
N ASP A 63 6.54 -13.21 -5.88
CA ASP A 63 5.61 -14.32 -6.13
C ASP A 63 4.15 -14.00 -5.76
N ILE A 64 3.87 -12.76 -5.36
CA ILE A 64 2.56 -12.24 -4.95
C ILE A 64 1.97 -12.97 -3.72
N SER A 65 2.73 -13.81 -3.04
CA SER A 65 2.24 -14.55 -1.86
C SER A 65 2.00 -13.67 -0.63
N TYR A 66 2.65 -12.51 -0.58
CA TYR A 66 2.43 -11.47 0.42
C TYR A 66 2.14 -10.16 -0.27
N HIS A 67 0.92 -9.67 -0.14
CA HIS A 67 0.46 -8.38 -0.64
C HIS A 67 -0.33 -7.69 0.48
N GLY A 68 -0.09 -6.40 0.69
CA GLY A 68 -0.73 -5.67 1.77
C GLY A 68 -0.26 -4.24 1.98
N GLU A 69 -0.88 -3.60 2.97
CA GLU A 69 -0.60 -2.22 3.38
C GLU A 69 0.52 -2.19 4.43
N LEU A 70 1.55 -1.38 4.18
CA LEU A 70 2.64 -1.15 5.11
C LEU A 70 2.51 0.23 5.75
N THR A 71 2.37 0.27 7.07
CA THR A 71 2.45 1.50 7.88
C THR A 71 3.76 1.50 8.67
N ILE A 72 4.52 2.59 8.59
CA ILE A 72 5.83 2.78 9.22
C ILE A 72 5.78 4.03 10.09
N ASN A 73 6.10 3.88 11.36
CA ASN A 73 6.32 4.97 12.29
C ASN A 73 7.82 5.20 12.48
N LEU A 74 8.31 6.35 12.03
CA LEU A 74 9.68 6.79 12.25
C LEU A 74 9.71 7.93 13.27
N GLY A 75 9.51 7.60 14.54
CA GLY A 75 9.65 8.54 15.64
C GLY A 75 8.53 9.59 15.75
N ASN A 76 7.35 9.33 15.18
CA ASN A 76 6.18 10.20 15.29
C ASN A 76 5.74 10.40 16.76
N ASP A 77 5.84 9.34 17.55
CA ASP A 77 5.53 9.27 18.99
C ASP A 77 6.77 8.86 19.82
N GLY A 78 7.96 8.94 19.21
CA GLY A 78 9.22 8.47 19.79
C GLY A 78 9.55 6.99 19.51
N ASN A 79 8.61 6.20 18.95
CA ASN A 79 8.84 4.81 18.59
C ASN A 79 9.28 4.65 17.12
N TYR A 80 9.99 3.57 16.84
CA TYR A 80 10.43 3.21 15.48
C TYR A 80 10.01 1.77 15.17
N ASN A 81 8.87 1.64 14.51
CA ASN A 81 8.24 0.37 14.23
C ASN A 81 7.40 0.44 12.95
N ALA A 82 6.99 -0.71 12.44
CA ALA A 82 6.09 -0.80 11.30
C ALA A 82 5.17 -2.01 11.43
N ILE A 83 4.07 -1.98 10.70
CA ILE A 83 3.13 -3.09 10.57
C ILE A 83 2.76 -3.25 9.10
N LEU A 84 2.77 -4.49 8.64
CA LEU A 84 2.25 -4.90 7.34
C LEU A 84 0.93 -5.65 7.57
N GLN A 85 -0.18 -5.08 7.08
CA GLN A 85 -1.51 -5.69 7.07
C GLN A 85 -1.74 -6.32 5.70
N LEU A 86 -1.79 -7.65 5.64
CA LEU A 86 -1.99 -8.40 4.42
C LEU A 86 -3.47 -8.41 4.02
N VAL A 87 -3.74 -8.52 2.72
CA VAL A 87 -5.10 -8.61 2.14
C VAL A 87 -5.94 -9.77 2.71
N ASN A 88 -5.30 -10.82 3.23
CA ASN A 88 -5.97 -11.93 3.92
C ASN A 88 -6.29 -11.65 5.42
N GLY A 89 -6.13 -10.42 5.88
CA GLY A 89 -6.38 -9.97 7.25
C GLY A 89 -5.28 -10.29 8.27
N ARG A 90 -4.18 -10.93 7.87
CA ARG A 90 -3.04 -11.20 8.77
C ARG A 90 -2.15 -9.97 8.90
N SER A 91 -1.56 -9.79 10.08
CA SER A 91 -0.63 -8.69 10.35
C SER A 91 0.77 -9.16 10.70
N MET A 92 1.79 -8.40 10.31
CA MET A 92 3.20 -8.63 10.64
C MET A 92 3.83 -7.35 11.17
N GLY A 93 4.32 -7.38 12.41
CA GLY A 93 5.06 -6.27 13.01
C GLY A 93 6.54 -6.28 12.63
N PHE A 94 7.17 -5.11 12.66
CA PHE A 94 8.61 -4.90 12.48
C PHE A 94 9.09 -3.87 13.49
N VAL A 95 10.29 -4.07 14.01
CA VAL A 95 10.96 -3.12 14.91
C VAL A 95 12.30 -2.71 14.34
N LEU A 96 12.76 -1.51 14.69
CA LEU A 96 14.06 -1.01 14.27
C LEU A 96 15.18 -1.96 14.72
N GLN A 97 15.95 -2.49 13.77
CA GLN A 97 17.25 -3.07 14.05
C GLN A 97 18.26 -1.92 14.20
N ASN A 98 19.05 -1.94 15.28
CA ASN A 98 20.11 -0.97 15.62
C ASN A 98 20.50 -0.04 14.46
N GLN A 99 20.28 1.27 14.61
CA GLN A 99 20.64 2.24 13.57
C GLN A 99 22.10 2.06 13.19
N VAL A 100 22.37 1.85 11.91
CA VAL A 100 23.74 1.88 11.41
C VAL A 100 24.22 3.32 11.58
N ALA A 101 25.15 3.55 12.51
CA ALA A 101 25.60 4.87 12.97
C ALA A 101 26.16 5.81 11.87
N LYS A 102 26.18 5.40 10.61
CA LYS A 102 26.71 6.16 9.47
C LYS A 102 25.66 6.94 8.67
N ASP A 103 24.37 6.63 8.78
CA ASP A 103 23.32 7.37 8.06
C ASP A 103 22.10 7.59 8.96
N ILE A 104 21.79 8.85 9.27
CA ILE A 104 20.72 9.24 10.21
C ILE A 104 19.33 9.09 9.60
N ASN A 105 19.22 8.94 8.28
CA ASN A 105 17.96 8.88 7.54
C ASN A 105 17.71 7.50 6.91
N VAL A 106 18.48 6.49 7.30
CA VAL A 106 18.32 5.12 6.81
C VAL A 106 18.02 4.19 7.98
N TYR A 107 16.86 3.53 7.92
CA TYR A 107 16.34 2.70 9.00
C TYR A 107 16.10 1.29 8.49
N THR A 108 16.70 0.30 9.17
CA THR A 108 16.44 -1.11 8.88
C THR A 108 15.45 -1.65 9.89
N LEU A 109 14.25 -2.03 9.43
CA LEU A 109 13.23 -2.63 10.28
C LEU A 109 13.17 -4.14 10.02
N LYS A 110 13.09 -4.93 11.09
CA LYS A 110 13.11 -6.40 11.00
C LYS A 110 12.10 -7.05 11.92
N ASN A 111 11.72 -8.25 11.52
CA ASN A 111 11.18 -9.29 12.40
C ASN A 111 11.96 -10.59 12.16
N ARG A 112 11.45 -11.72 12.67
CA ARG A 112 12.12 -13.02 12.60
C ARG A 112 12.62 -13.40 11.20
N ASN A 113 11.76 -13.29 10.18
CA ASN A 113 12.01 -13.82 8.84
C ASN A 113 11.75 -12.77 7.74
N SER A 114 11.57 -11.51 8.12
CA SER A 114 11.23 -10.42 7.21
C SER A 114 11.99 -9.17 7.60
N SER A 115 12.36 -8.38 6.61
CA SER A 115 13.09 -7.13 6.82
C SER A 115 12.91 -6.18 5.66
N PHE A 116 13.11 -4.90 5.91
CA PHE A 116 13.29 -3.90 4.86
C PHE A 116 14.14 -2.75 5.38
N THR A 117 14.69 -1.97 4.46
CA THR A 117 15.39 -0.72 4.74
C THR A 117 14.59 0.43 4.15
N ILE A 118 14.27 1.44 4.94
CA ILE A 118 13.69 2.70 4.45
C ILE A 118 14.76 3.80 4.47
N ASP A 119 14.92 4.47 3.33
CA ASP A 119 15.76 5.65 3.12
C ASP A 119 14.85 6.88 2.98
N VAL A 120 14.94 7.79 3.95
CA VAL A 120 14.12 9.01 4.05
C VAL A 120 14.97 10.28 3.93
N ASN A 121 16.05 10.21 3.12
CA ASN A 121 16.81 11.41 2.74
C ASN A 121 15.95 12.41 1.96
N GLU A 122 14.96 11.93 1.22
CA GLU A 122 13.88 12.72 0.62
C GLU A 122 12.55 12.30 1.27
N PRO A 123 12.10 12.95 2.36
CA PRO A 123 10.94 12.46 3.12
C PRO A 123 9.64 12.38 2.32
N GLN A 124 9.47 13.21 1.29
CA GLN A 124 8.28 13.17 0.43
C GLN A 124 8.37 12.10 -0.66
N ASN A 125 9.54 11.48 -0.85
CA ASN A 125 9.77 10.43 -1.81
C ASN A 125 10.68 9.34 -1.19
N PRO A 126 10.21 8.66 -0.13
CA PRO A 126 11.00 7.67 0.57
C PRO A 126 11.26 6.45 -0.32
N ILE A 127 12.40 5.79 -0.10
CA ILE A 127 12.80 4.61 -0.87
C ILE A 127 12.88 3.41 0.06
N ILE A 128 12.12 2.36 -0.25
CA ILE A 128 12.24 1.05 0.39
C ILE A 128 13.21 0.18 -0.41
N ARG A 129 14.13 -0.49 0.27
CA ARG A 129 15.13 -1.39 -0.33
C ARG A 129 15.30 -2.65 0.52
N ASN A 130 15.82 -3.71 -0.09
CA ASN A 130 16.11 -4.98 0.58
C ASN A 130 14.89 -5.54 1.31
N LEU A 131 13.69 -5.31 0.76
CA LEU A 131 12.47 -5.87 1.31
C LEU A 131 12.49 -7.39 1.10
N THR A 132 12.32 -8.11 2.19
CA THR A 132 12.13 -9.55 2.21
C THR A 132 10.99 -9.88 3.17
N ILE A 133 10.05 -10.71 2.73
CA ILE A 133 8.97 -11.24 3.56
C ILE A 133 9.06 -12.76 3.54
N ALA A 134 9.24 -13.37 4.70
CA ALA A 134 9.47 -14.82 4.82
C ALA A 134 10.60 -15.36 3.91
N GLY A 135 11.64 -14.55 3.66
CA GLY A 135 12.76 -14.88 2.78
C GLY A 135 12.51 -14.68 1.28
N ILE A 136 11.32 -14.21 0.88
CA ILE A 136 10.97 -13.89 -0.50
C ILE A 136 11.21 -12.41 -0.73
N ALA A 137 11.91 -12.05 -1.80
CA ALA A 137 12.11 -10.65 -2.17
C ALA A 137 10.79 -9.99 -2.56
N GLY A 138 10.71 -8.69 -2.36
CA GLY A 138 9.54 -7.89 -2.76
C GLY A 138 9.91 -6.45 -2.98
N ASP A 139 8.93 -5.68 -3.43
CA ASP A 139 9.02 -4.22 -3.52
C ASP A 139 7.90 -3.57 -2.71
N ALA A 140 8.12 -2.28 -2.41
CA ALA A 140 7.17 -1.48 -1.69
C ALA A 140 7.21 -0.04 -2.21
N ARG A 141 6.05 0.61 -2.14
CA ARG A 141 5.94 2.05 -2.31
C ARG A 141 5.25 2.60 -1.09
N VAL A 142 5.88 3.56 -0.44
CA VAL A 142 5.27 4.31 0.66
C VAL A 142 5.35 5.80 0.36
N LEU A 143 4.35 6.52 0.83
CA LEU A 143 4.31 7.99 0.87
C LEU A 143 4.31 8.44 2.32
N LYS A 144 4.72 9.68 2.55
CA LYS A 144 4.71 10.29 3.87
C LYS A 144 3.33 10.87 4.16
N GLU A 145 2.77 10.56 5.33
CA GLU A 145 1.60 11.26 5.85
C GLU A 145 1.98 12.65 6.37
N ASN A 146 1.06 13.59 6.26
CA ASN A 146 1.15 14.89 6.93
C ASN A 146 -0.04 15.09 7.86
N SER A 147 0.04 16.06 8.77
CA SER A 147 -1.02 16.27 9.76
C SER A 147 -2.38 16.69 9.18
N ALA A 148 -2.42 17.16 7.93
CA ALA A 148 -3.63 17.58 7.24
C ALA A 148 -4.22 16.50 6.32
N SER A 149 -3.43 15.50 5.93
CA SER A 149 -3.81 14.47 4.97
C SER A 149 -3.11 13.15 5.29
N MET A 150 -3.92 12.13 5.51
CA MET A 150 -3.47 10.75 5.64
C MET A 150 -3.15 10.20 4.25
N VAL A 151 -2.22 9.25 4.23
CA VAL A 151 -2.05 8.42 3.04
C VAL A 151 -3.17 7.40 3.03
N GLU A 152 -3.81 7.24 1.89
CA GLU A 152 -4.78 6.17 1.69
C GLU A 152 -4.34 5.22 0.58
N VAL A 153 -4.72 3.96 0.73
CA VAL A 153 -4.41 2.91 -0.23
C VAL A 153 -5.67 2.17 -0.67
N ARG A 154 -5.69 1.75 -1.94
CA ARG A 154 -6.63 0.76 -2.47
C ARG A 154 -5.82 -0.31 -3.18
N MET A 155 -6.09 -1.56 -2.85
CA MET A 155 -5.28 -2.70 -3.29
C MET A 155 -6.13 -3.66 -4.11
N GLY A 156 -5.52 -4.31 -5.07
CA GLY A 156 -6.20 -5.32 -5.85
C GLY A 156 -5.25 -6.21 -6.64
N SER A 157 -5.85 -7.15 -7.36
CA SER A 157 -5.16 -8.09 -8.23
C SER A 157 -5.63 -8.01 -9.67
N TYR A 158 -4.80 -8.45 -10.59
CA TYR A 158 -5.16 -8.56 -12.01
C TYR A 158 -4.76 -9.93 -12.57
N GLN A 159 -5.49 -10.39 -13.59
CA GLN A 159 -5.20 -11.64 -14.29
C GLN A 159 -5.52 -11.50 -15.78
N ASP A 160 -4.65 -12.04 -16.64
CA ASP A 160 -4.86 -12.12 -18.10
C ASP A 160 -5.91 -13.17 -18.44
N SER A 161 -6.88 -12.80 -19.27
CA SER A 161 -8.01 -13.67 -19.65
C SER A 161 -7.59 -14.91 -20.44
N ASN A 162 -6.45 -14.86 -21.12
CA ASN A 162 -5.94 -15.93 -21.99
C ASN A 162 -4.70 -16.63 -21.42
N ASN A 163 -4.09 -16.07 -20.36
CA ASN A 163 -2.88 -16.59 -19.75
C ASN A 163 -2.91 -16.48 -18.22
N ALA A 164 -3.36 -17.54 -17.55
CA ALA A 164 -3.43 -17.57 -16.08
C ALA A 164 -2.08 -17.38 -15.36
N ASN A 165 -0.93 -17.51 -16.05
CA ASN A 165 0.39 -17.24 -15.48
C ASN A 165 0.77 -15.75 -15.54
N HIS A 166 -0.02 -14.93 -16.23
CA HIS A 166 0.15 -13.48 -16.27
C HIS A 166 -0.87 -12.86 -15.31
N PHE A 167 -0.44 -12.70 -14.07
CA PHE A 167 -1.21 -12.08 -13.00
C PHE A 167 -0.29 -11.26 -12.10
N GLY A 168 -0.87 -10.48 -11.21
CA GLY A 168 -0.14 -9.60 -10.31
C GLY A 168 -1.05 -8.76 -9.44
N THR A 169 -0.50 -7.71 -8.84
CA THR A 169 -1.22 -6.72 -8.03
C THR A 169 -1.26 -5.38 -8.73
N TRP A 170 -2.30 -4.61 -8.45
CA TRP A 170 -2.40 -3.19 -8.76
C TRP A 170 -2.81 -2.47 -7.48
N ASP A 171 -2.22 -1.31 -7.24
CA ASP A 171 -2.37 -0.58 -6.00
C ASP A 171 -2.42 0.91 -6.28
N LEU A 172 -3.36 1.59 -5.66
CA LEU A 172 -3.54 3.04 -5.74
C LEU A 172 -3.12 3.65 -4.41
N ILE A 173 -2.35 4.73 -4.46
CA ILE A 173 -1.89 5.44 -3.28
C ILE A 173 -2.20 6.92 -3.44
N SER A 174 -2.80 7.51 -2.41
CA SER A 174 -3.02 8.96 -2.29
C SER A 174 -2.30 9.49 -1.06
N ASN A 175 -1.75 10.71 -1.12
CA ASN A 175 -1.25 11.46 0.04
C ASN A 175 -1.73 12.92 0.10
N SER A 176 -2.76 13.22 -0.69
CA SER A 176 -3.38 14.55 -0.75
C SER A 176 -4.87 14.38 -0.89
N SER A 177 -5.61 15.31 -0.29
CA SER A 177 -7.04 15.42 -0.50
C SER A 177 -7.39 16.78 -1.08
N THR A 178 -8.50 16.83 -1.80
CA THR A 178 -9.07 18.03 -2.38
C THR A 178 -10.55 18.12 -2.02
N ILE A 179 -11.11 19.32 -2.15
CA ILE A 179 -12.53 19.56 -1.93
C ILE A 179 -13.19 19.67 -3.29
N LEU A 180 -14.18 18.82 -3.53
CA LEU A 180 -14.96 18.87 -4.75
C LEU A 180 -16.33 19.49 -4.50
N PRO A 181 -16.71 20.50 -5.31
CA PRO A 181 -18.06 21.02 -5.28
C PRO A 181 -18.98 20.02 -5.97
N LEU A 182 -19.93 19.49 -5.21
CA LEU A 182 -21.01 18.65 -5.70
C LEU A 182 -22.28 19.47 -5.91
N GLY A 183 -22.67 19.66 -7.17
CA GLY A 183 -23.96 20.25 -7.52
C GLY A 183 -25.07 19.21 -7.47
N THR A 184 -26.16 19.52 -6.76
CA THR A 184 -27.40 18.72 -6.72
C THR A 184 -28.61 19.60 -7.05
N PRO A 185 -29.79 19.03 -7.34
CA PRO A 185 -31.00 19.82 -7.57
C PRO A 185 -31.40 20.74 -6.40
N ILE A 186 -30.91 20.47 -5.18
CA ILE A 186 -31.27 21.18 -3.96
C ILE A 186 -30.16 22.09 -3.40
N GLY A 187 -28.97 22.10 -4.02
CA GLY A 187 -27.87 22.95 -3.61
C GLY A 187 -26.49 22.43 -4.00
N ASN A 188 -25.46 23.21 -3.65
CA ASN A 188 -24.07 22.83 -3.79
C ASN A 188 -23.53 22.36 -2.45
N PHE A 189 -22.80 21.25 -2.47
CA PHE A 189 -22.17 20.62 -1.31
C PHE A 189 -20.68 20.49 -1.57
N GLU A 190 -19.90 20.38 -0.51
CA GLU A 190 -18.46 20.14 -0.60
C GLU A 190 -18.19 18.73 -0.09
N ILE A 191 -17.43 17.95 -0.86
CA ILE A 191 -17.02 16.59 -0.49
C ILE A 191 -15.49 16.56 -0.47
N VAL A 192 -14.91 15.93 0.53
CA VAL A 192 -13.45 15.77 0.63
C VAL A 192 -13.09 14.47 -0.05
N VAL A 193 -12.13 14.51 -0.94
CA VAL A 193 -11.75 13.35 -1.73
C VAL A 193 -10.24 13.22 -1.81
N ASN A 194 -9.73 11.99 -1.90
CA ASN A 194 -8.30 11.73 -1.95
C ASN A 194 -7.82 11.74 -3.40
N GLU A 195 -6.86 12.59 -3.77
CA GLU A 195 -6.32 12.66 -5.12
C GLU A 195 -5.28 11.55 -5.33
N LEU A 196 -5.39 10.77 -6.41
CA LEU A 196 -4.41 9.74 -6.71
C LEU A 196 -3.01 10.35 -6.87
N SER A 197 -2.04 9.77 -6.16
CA SER A 197 -0.64 10.17 -6.21
C SER A 197 0.23 9.15 -6.95
N SER A 198 -0.14 7.87 -6.89
CA SER A 198 0.60 6.81 -7.58
C SER A 198 -0.27 5.58 -7.87
N LEU A 199 -0.04 4.97 -9.04
CA LEU A 199 -0.44 3.61 -9.38
C LEU A 199 0.80 2.72 -9.31
N VAL A 200 0.76 1.70 -8.47
CA VAL A 200 1.83 0.70 -8.32
C VAL A 200 1.32 -0.61 -8.84
N VAL A 201 2.06 -1.25 -9.74
CA VAL A 201 1.67 -2.53 -10.31
C VAL A 201 2.83 -3.50 -10.21
N MET A 202 2.60 -4.66 -9.61
CA MET A 202 3.58 -5.72 -9.49
C MET A 202 3.14 -6.94 -10.27
N LYS A 203 4.05 -7.48 -11.09
CA LYS A 203 3.80 -8.72 -11.83
C LYS A 203 4.33 -9.94 -11.07
N ASN A 204 3.59 -11.04 -11.09
CA ASN A 204 4.08 -12.32 -10.61
C ASN A 204 5.33 -12.79 -11.38
N GLY A 205 6.33 -13.25 -10.64
CA GLY A 205 7.67 -13.53 -11.16
C GLY A 205 8.60 -12.31 -11.14
N GLY A 206 8.17 -11.23 -10.46
CA GLY A 206 8.93 -10.00 -10.28
C GLY A 206 8.68 -8.94 -11.34
N GLY A 207 9.07 -7.72 -10.99
CA GLY A 207 8.88 -6.51 -11.79
C GLY A 207 7.80 -5.62 -11.19
N THR A 208 8.25 -4.49 -10.65
CA THR A 208 7.37 -3.44 -10.13
C THR A 208 7.44 -2.25 -11.08
N TYR A 209 6.26 -1.76 -11.42
CA TYR A 209 6.09 -0.51 -12.11
C TYR A 209 5.36 0.47 -11.20
N MET A 210 5.75 1.73 -11.31
CA MET A 210 5.12 2.82 -10.59
C MET A 210 4.83 3.93 -11.58
N ASP A 211 3.58 4.29 -11.71
CA ASP A 211 3.17 5.55 -12.31
C ASP A 211 2.95 6.60 -11.23
N THR A 212 3.45 7.79 -11.50
CA THR A 212 3.28 9.00 -10.70
C THR A 212 2.82 10.18 -11.56
N ASN A 213 2.64 9.97 -12.86
CA ASN A 213 2.14 10.94 -13.84
C ASN A 213 0.68 10.60 -14.16
N ILE A 214 -0.17 10.73 -13.15
CA ILE A 214 -1.58 10.37 -13.22
C ILE A 214 -2.28 11.10 -14.38
N GLU A 215 -2.93 10.34 -15.26
CA GLU A 215 -3.65 10.89 -16.41
C GLU A 215 -4.83 11.77 -15.99
N LEU A 216 -5.16 12.73 -16.86
CA LEU A 216 -6.29 13.64 -16.66
C LEU A 216 -7.60 12.88 -16.83
N PHE A 217 -8.56 13.18 -15.95
CA PHE A 217 -9.94 12.73 -16.11
C PHE A 217 -10.79 13.86 -16.68
N ASP A 218 -11.43 13.62 -17.83
CA ASP A 218 -12.47 14.50 -18.36
C ASP A 218 -13.84 13.78 -18.26
N PRO A 219 -14.77 14.24 -17.41
CA PRO A 219 -16.14 13.73 -17.37
C PRO A 219 -16.83 13.68 -18.74
N ALA A 220 -16.43 14.56 -19.68
CA ALA A 220 -16.98 14.57 -21.04
C ALA A 220 -16.61 13.33 -21.86
N ASP A 221 -15.51 12.64 -21.52
CA ASP A 221 -15.10 11.40 -22.17
C ASP A 221 -15.95 10.19 -21.74
N TYR A 222 -16.76 10.33 -20.68
CA TYR A 222 -17.66 9.31 -20.16
C TYR A 222 -19.12 9.78 -20.16
N PRO A 223 -19.71 10.06 -21.34
CA PRO A 223 -21.05 10.63 -21.45
C PRO A 223 -22.17 9.69 -20.93
N GLY A 224 -21.90 8.39 -20.77
CA GLY A 224 -22.80 7.42 -20.12
C GLY A 224 -22.80 7.50 -18.60
N CYS A 225 -21.75 8.10 -18.01
CA CYS A 225 -21.62 8.38 -16.58
C CYS A 225 -22.11 9.79 -16.28
N SER A 226 -22.61 10.50 -17.30
CA SER A 226 -23.35 11.73 -17.13
C SER A 226 -24.65 11.40 -16.40
N PRO A 227 -25.04 12.19 -15.40
CA PRO A 227 -26.05 11.79 -14.47
C PRO A 227 -27.36 12.31 -15.01
N ASP A 228 -28.14 11.43 -15.60
CA ASP A 228 -29.57 11.68 -15.81
C ASP A 228 -30.30 11.91 -14.45
N GLU A 229 -29.62 11.69 -13.31
CA GLU A 229 -30.11 11.92 -11.94
C GLU A 229 -29.52 13.16 -11.20
N GLY A 230 -28.79 14.05 -11.88
CA GLY A 230 -28.42 15.36 -11.31
C GLY A 230 -27.15 15.42 -10.43
N PHE A 231 -26.14 14.60 -10.71
CA PHE A 231 -24.84 14.52 -10.02
C PHE A 231 -23.66 14.88 -10.94
N SER A 232 -23.40 16.13 -11.32
CA SER A 232 -22.27 16.39 -12.24
C SER A 232 -20.91 16.25 -11.53
N LEU A 233 -20.06 15.31 -11.97
CA LEU A 233 -18.64 15.30 -11.55
C LEU A 233 -17.98 16.63 -11.97
N PRO A 234 -17.23 17.30 -11.08
CA PRO A 234 -16.58 18.54 -11.43
C PRO A 234 -15.50 18.31 -12.48
N LEU A 235 -15.44 19.21 -13.47
CA LEU A 235 -14.31 19.29 -14.40
C LEU A 235 -13.04 19.60 -13.60
N GLY A 236 -11.99 18.79 -13.74
CA GLY A 236 -10.75 18.98 -13.01
C GLY A 236 -9.57 18.32 -13.68
N GLU A 237 -8.43 19.02 -13.72
CA GLU A 237 -7.20 18.58 -14.38
C GLU A 237 -6.50 17.40 -13.67
N ARG A 238 -7.12 16.66 -12.71
CA ARG A 238 -6.43 15.65 -11.87
C ARG A 238 -7.30 14.57 -11.20
N LEU A 239 -8.49 14.24 -11.70
CA LEU A 239 -9.47 13.57 -10.83
C LEU A 239 -9.75 12.09 -11.11
N PRO A 240 -8.82 11.15 -10.84
CA PRO A 240 -9.16 9.93 -10.14
C PRO A 240 -9.02 10.18 -8.64
N PHE A 241 -10.15 10.29 -7.96
CA PHE A 241 -10.17 10.49 -6.52
C PHE A 241 -10.65 9.26 -5.77
N PHE A 242 -10.37 9.14 -4.49
CA PHE A 242 -10.95 8.25 -3.49
C PHE A 242 -12.03 8.89 -2.64
N THR A 243 -13.13 8.24 -2.28
CA THR A 243 -13.73 8.51 -0.96
C THR A 243 -13.76 7.19 -0.21
N ASN A 244 -13.64 7.21 1.12
CA ASN A 244 -14.19 6.09 1.87
C ASN A 244 -15.72 6.05 1.66
N ASP A 245 -16.42 5.02 2.14
CA ASP A 245 -17.88 5.02 2.13
C ASP A 245 -18.39 6.29 2.85
N GLU A 246 -18.79 7.29 2.08
CA GLU A 246 -19.24 8.58 2.59
C GLU A 246 -20.74 8.71 2.38
N THR A 247 -21.44 9.16 3.43
CA THR A 247 -22.85 9.52 3.34
C THR A 247 -22.97 11.01 3.54
N LEU A 248 -23.24 11.73 2.45
CA LEU A 248 -23.50 13.15 2.51
C LEU A 248 -24.90 13.36 3.10
N SER A 249 -24.94 13.87 4.32
CA SER A 249 -26.19 14.24 5.00
C SER A 249 -26.59 15.66 4.60
N ILE A 250 -27.59 15.78 3.74
CA ILE A 250 -28.12 17.06 3.28
C ILE A 250 -29.33 17.45 4.14
N PRO A 251 -29.23 18.49 4.99
CA PRO A 251 -30.38 18.97 5.75
C PRO A 251 -31.36 19.72 4.84
N ILE A 252 -32.57 19.19 4.66
CA ILE A 252 -33.66 19.88 3.96
C ILE A 252 -34.44 20.71 5.00
N PRO A 253 -34.52 22.04 4.85
CA PRO A 253 -35.10 22.90 5.88
C PRO A 253 -36.61 22.73 6.03
N PHE A 254 -37.33 22.39 4.95
CA PHE A 254 -38.78 22.22 4.98
C PHE A 254 -39.27 21.22 3.94
N PRO A 255 -39.91 20.11 4.34
CA PRO A 255 -39.99 19.55 5.71
C PRO A 255 -38.61 19.10 6.25
N PRO A 256 -38.42 19.04 7.60
CA PRO A 256 -37.13 18.70 8.21
C PRO A 256 -36.82 17.21 8.00
N PHE A 257 -36.12 16.91 6.92
CA PHE A 257 -35.57 15.59 6.64
C PHE A 257 -34.08 15.73 6.34
N VAL A 258 -33.32 14.68 6.65
CA VAL A 258 -31.95 14.51 6.16
C VAL A 258 -32.06 13.66 4.90
N TYR A 259 -31.58 14.20 3.79
CA TYR A 259 -31.41 13.43 2.58
C TYR A 259 -29.98 12.90 2.57
N GLU A 260 -29.84 11.59 2.69
CA GLU A 260 -28.55 10.92 2.66
C GLU A 260 -28.23 10.54 1.22
N VAL A 261 -27.18 11.15 0.67
CA VAL A 261 -26.61 10.76 -0.62
C VAL A 261 -25.40 9.90 -0.33
N PRO A 262 -25.45 8.58 -0.60
CA PRO A 262 -24.23 7.79 -0.56
C PRO A 262 -23.33 8.25 -1.71
N ILE A 263 -22.09 8.59 -1.39
CA ILE A 263 -21.05 8.87 -2.37
C ILE A 263 -20.29 7.55 -2.55
N HIS A 264 -20.40 6.98 -3.74
CA HIS A 264 -19.78 5.72 -4.08
C HIS A 264 -18.39 5.96 -4.69
N GLU A 265 -17.43 5.10 -4.34
CA GLU A 265 -16.01 5.12 -4.77
C GLU A 265 -15.79 5.18 -6.29
N PHE A 266 -14.62 5.67 -6.70
CA PHE A 266 -14.39 6.32 -8.00
C PHE A 266 -13.84 5.51 -9.15
N THR A 267 -14.16 6.00 -10.34
CA THR A 267 -13.57 5.64 -11.63
C THR A 267 -12.17 6.26 -11.84
N ILE A 268 -11.17 5.42 -12.09
CA ILE A 268 -9.83 5.76 -12.58
C ILE A 268 -9.65 5.13 -13.97
N PRO A 269 -10.38 5.61 -14.98
CA PRO A 269 -10.29 5.04 -16.30
C PRO A 269 -8.98 5.45 -16.98
N ASP A 270 -8.62 4.66 -17.97
CA ASP A 270 -7.56 4.93 -18.96
C ASP A 270 -6.20 5.32 -18.39
N GLN A 271 -5.83 4.78 -17.22
CA GLN A 271 -4.47 4.92 -16.69
C GLN A 271 -3.50 4.08 -17.49
N THR A 272 -2.26 4.52 -17.61
CA THR A 272 -1.23 3.75 -18.31
C THR A 272 -0.09 3.32 -17.41
N SER A 273 0.45 2.13 -17.67
CA SER A 273 1.70 1.68 -17.10
C SER A 273 2.67 1.17 -18.15
N GLN A 274 3.98 1.24 -17.87
CA GLN A 274 5.03 0.74 -18.77
C GLN A 274 5.69 -0.51 -18.17
N PHE A 275 5.40 -1.67 -18.74
CA PHE A 275 6.08 -2.92 -18.43
C PHE A 275 7.23 -3.15 -19.41
N GLY A 276 8.38 -2.54 -19.11
CA GLY A 276 9.53 -2.54 -20.01
C GLY A 276 9.21 -1.76 -21.29
N ALA A 277 8.97 -2.46 -22.40
CA ALA A 277 8.60 -1.86 -23.69
C ALA A 277 7.10 -1.95 -24.01
N ILE A 278 6.29 -2.48 -23.10
CA ILE A 278 4.86 -2.70 -23.30
C ILE A 278 4.09 -1.66 -22.48
N THR A 279 3.24 -0.89 -23.14
CA THR A 279 2.23 -0.06 -22.46
C THR A 279 1.01 -0.90 -22.13
N VAL A 280 0.61 -0.86 -20.86
CA VAL A 280 -0.60 -1.46 -20.33
C VAL A 280 -1.57 -0.32 -20.02
N ASN A 281 -2.81 -0.44 -20.47
CA ASN A 281 -3.88 0.48 -20.13
C ASN A 281 -4.78 -0.18 -19.08
N TRP A 282 -5.10 0.56 -18.04
CA TRP A 282 -5.96 0.14 -16.94
C TRP A 282 -7.24 0.95 -17.00
N ASN A 283 -8.37 0.25 -16.90
CA ASN A 283 -9.65 0.90 -16.78
C ASN A 283 -10.28 0.44 -15.47
N PHE A 284 -10.08 1.26 -14.45
CA PHE A 284 -10.56 1.04 -13.10
C PHE A 284 -11.84 1.85 -12.87
N SER A 285 -12.90 1.58 -13.60
CA SER A 285 -14.17 2.28 -13.41
C SER A 285 -14.92 1.65 -12.21
N PHE A 286 -14.99 2.34 -11.07
CA PHE A 286 -15.67 1.86 -9.84
C PHE A 286 -16.93 2.67 -9.49
N SER A 287 -17.88 2.01 -8.81
CA SER A 287 -18.84 2.59 -7.85
C SER A 287 -19.51 1.47 -7.06
N LYS A 288 -19.52 1.52 -5.71
CA LYS A 288 -20.21 0.53 -4.86
C LYS A 288 -21.40 1.11 -4.10
N GLY A 289 -22.60 0.87 -4.62
CA GLY A 289 -23.84 0.79 -3.84
C GLY A 289 -24.16 -0.66 -3.49
N ALA A 290 -23.59 -1.17 -2.40
CA ALA A 290 -23.86 -2.51 -1.85
C ALA A 290 -23.52 -3.73 -2.75
N GLY A 291 -22.22 -3.98 -2.97
CA GLY A 291 -21.70 -5.32 -3.28
C GLY A 291 -20.88 -5.45 -4.56
N ASN A 292 -19.61 -5.05 -4.52
CA ASN A 292 -18.57 -5.34 -5.53
C ASN A 292 -19.03 -5.26 -7.01
N VAL A 293 -19.88 -4.27 -7.33
CA VAL A 293 -20.27 -3.96 -8.71
C VAL A 293 -19.22 -2.99 -9.26
N TYR A 294 -18.67 -3.31 -10.41
CA TYR A 294 -17.81 -2.43 -11.20
C TYR A 294 -18.71 -1.73 -12.21
N TYR A 295 -18.29 -0.60 -12.74
CA TYR A 295 -18.96 -0.01 -13.90
C TYR A 295 -17.94 0.06 -15.02
N ASP A 296 -18.32 -0.16 -16.27
CA ASP A 296 -17.39 0.05 -17.38
C ASP A 296 -17.37 1.52 -17.83
N ASN A 297 -16.62 1.83 -18.89
CA ASN A 297 -16.52 3.18 -19.43
C ASN A 297 -17.81 3.69 -20.11
N ILE A 298 -18.82 2.83 -20.28
CA ILE A 298 -20.17 3.21 -20.71
C ILE A 298 -21.18 3.13 -19.54
N CYS A 299 -20.69 2.85 -18.34
CA CYS A 299 -21.40 2.92 -17.07
C CYS A 299 -22.46 1.82 -16.93
N GLU A 300 -22.18 0.68 -17.57
CA GLU A 300 -22.90 -0.57 -17.35
C GLU A 300 -22.26 -1.36 -16.20
N GLU A 301 -23.08 -2.05 -15.40
CA GLU A 301 -22.59 -2.91 -14.33
C GLU A 301 -21.67 -4.02 -14.89
N ALA A 302 -20.49 -4.11 -14.32
CA ALA A 302 -19.45 -5.08 -14.60
C ALA A 302 -19.08 -5.85 -13.33
N THR A 303 -18.51 -7.04 -13.50
CA THR A 303 -18.06 -7.88 -12.39
C THR A 303 -16.59 -7.68 -12.03
N SER A 304 -15.86 -6.88 -12.81
CA SER A 304 -14.44 -6.58 -12.64
C SER A 304 -14.03 -5.33 -13.43
N ALA A 305 -12.99 -4.66 -12.98
CA ALA A 305 -12.24 -3.70 -13.80
C ALA A 305 -11.50 -4.45 -14.92
N THR A 306 -10.99 -3.72 -15.92
CA THR A 306 -10.26 -4.33 -17.03
C THR A 306 -8.87 -3.74 -17.19
N TRP A 307 -7.98 -4.52 -17.80
CA TRP A 307 -6.71 -4.03 -18.28
C TRP A 307 -6.45 -4.57 -19.68
N SER A 308 -5.64 -3.86 -20.45
CA SER A 308 -5.25 -4.26 -21.80
C SER A 308 -3.83 -3.83 -22.13
N THR A 309 -3.22 -4.43 -23.15
CA THR A 309 -1.94 -3.96 -23.71
C THR A 309 -2.10 -3.53 -25.16
N ALA A 310 -1.17 -2.70 -25.64
CA ALA A 310 -1.09 -2.36 -27.07
C ALA A 310 -0.89 -3.59 -27.98
N THR A 311 -0.45 -4.73 -27.43
CA THR A 311 -0.25 -5.99 -28.15
C THR A 311 -1.48 -6.91 -28.13
N GLY A 312 -2.58 -6.49 -27.50
CA GLY A 312 -3.86 -7.21 -27.50
C GLY A 312 -4.07 -8.20 -26.33
N SER A 313 -3.19 -8.22 -25.33
CA SER A 313 -3.51 -8.89 -24.06
C SER A 313 -4.64 -8.11 -23.39
N ILE A 314 -5.57 -8.83 -22.77
CA ILE A 314 -6.67 -8.28 -21.99
C ILE A 314 -6.87 -9.12 -20.75
N GLY A 315 -7.42 -8.53 -19.71
CA GLY A 315 -7.70 -9.26 -18.48
C GLY A 315 -8.63 -8.53 -17.53
N THR A 316 -8.88 -9.17 -16.40
CA THR A 316 -9.70 -8.62 -15.32
C THR A 316 -8.81 -8.06 -14.21
N ALA A 317 -9.32 -7.05 -13.52
CA ALA A 317 -8.75 -6.48 -12.32
C ALA A 317 -9.81 -6.46 -11.21
N LEU A 318 -9.44 -6.91 -10.01
CA LEU A 318 -10.32 -7.07 -8.86
C LEU A 318 -9.78 -6.28 -7.67
N LEU A 319 -10.67 -5.59 -6.95
CA LEU A 319 -10.40 -4.93 -5.67
C LEU A 319 -10.44 -5.97 -4.53
N GLU A 320 -9.54 -5.82 -3.56
CA GLU A 320 -9.37 -6.73 -2.41
C GLU A 320 -9.78 -6.13 -1.07
#